data_AF-A0A222XAH4-F1
#
_entry.id   AF-A0A222XAH4-F1
#
_cell.length_a   1.000
_cell.length_b   1.000
_cell.length_c   1.000
_cell.angle_alpha   90.00
_cell.angle_beta   90.00
_cell.angle_gamma   90.00
#
_symmetry.space_group_name_H-M   'P 1'
#
loop_
_entity.id
_entity.type
_entity.pdbx_description
1 polymer ?
#
loop_
_entity_poly.entity_id
_entity_poly.type
_entity_poly.pdbx_seq_one_letter_code
_entity_poly.pdbx_strand_id
1 'polypeptide(L)'
;MSALRRTRLPGALAALVALVALLAVGVPAPAARADGSAAGASTRATTGGAVRAGTEAAATTSRRVTGFAARGTGGPGTLRVFSGRVLPAADQAPVVLQRWTAGSWVTVARARTGSRGGFDLRVRPDALGNRQYRVVAPAWYGRPWVASGALDVGAYGDLTRVLGTGVPCLGAAAMDPRDHPCTNPDLSGSIRPDPRRDGWQDDTGGAFSCYVAAVTERVRSCTYGSRSRDALRVAVTGDSHGAMTLPGLRDSAARLNWRLDTYVAQGCLLADPGPAEHACHLRRADLLRRLVAGRYDVVVVTGYRETGATPDAMAVAWRRLQEAGTRVVAIVDNPTMSRSALTCATGATTVRVALACRTARDVALATPDPLRKAHALVPGSVLVDTTSLLCTSSVCRPVVGHVMAYRDRHHLSATMSRTLAPYRLDRIAAAL
;
A
#
# COMPACT_ATOMS: atom_id res chain seq x y z
N MET A 1 28.55 -56.91 22.43
CA MET A 1 28.29 -58.33 22.12
C MET A 1 26.86 -58.65 22.55
N SER A 2 26.11 -59.26 21.63
CA SER A 2 24.92 -60.13 21.80
C SER A 2 23.61 -59.62 22.44
N ALA A 3 22.73 -59.15 21.54
CA ALA A 3 21.36 -59.62 21.23
C ALA A 3 20.61 -60.58 22.19
N LEU A 4 19.29 -60.37 22.38
CA LEU A 4 18.20 -61.19 21.77
C LEU A 4 16.78 -60.86 22.29
N ARG A 5 15.94 -60.40 21.34
CA ARG A 5 14.53 -60.73 21.01
C ARG A 5 13.51 -61.37 22.01
N ARG A 6 12.34 -60.70 22.04
CA ARG A 6 10.93 -61.14 21.75
C ARG A 6 10.09 -61.92 22.78
N THR A 7 8.87 -61.39 23.04
CA THR A 7 7.52 -62.04 23.02
C THR A 7 6.44 -60.92 23.15
N ARG A 8 5.60 -60.60 22.15
CA ARG A 8 4.24 -61.07 21.73
C ARG A 8 3.08 -60.94 22.77
N LEU A 9 2.19 -59.92 22.54
CA LEU A 9 0.69 -59.84 22.40
C LEU A 9 -0.25 -60.73 23.28
N PRO A 10 -1.57 -60.42 23.53
CA PRO A 10 -2.54 -59.75 22.64
C PRO A 10 -3.69 -58.90 23.30
N GLY A 11 -4.57 -58.32 22.47
CA GLY A 11 -5.89 -57.77 22.83
C GLY A 11 -6.35 -56.71 21.79
N ALA A 12 -6.97 -57.03 20.66
CA ALA A 12 -8.31 -57.59 20.39
C ALA A 12 -9.43 -56.51 20.26
N LEU A 13 -10.10 -56.55 19.09
CA LEU A 13 -11.39 -55.97 18.65
C LEU A 13 -11.49 -54.44 18.46
N ALA A 14 -11.76 -53.89 17.26
CA ALA A 14 -12.82 -54.07 16.25
C ALA A 14 -13.94 -53.01 16.38
N ALA A 15 -14.08 -52.15 15.37
CA ALA A 15 -15.36 -51.63 14.87
C ALA A 15 -15.15 -50.88 13.54
N LEU A 16 -15.70 -51.46 12.48
CA LEU A 16 -15.98 -50.87 11.16
C LEU A 16 -17.19 -49.90 11.26
N VAL A 17 -17.47 -49.17 10.16
CA VAL A 17 -18.76 -48.55 9.69
C VAL A 17 -18.61 -47.04 9.47
N ALA A 18 -19.09 -46.40 8.41
CA ALA A 18 -19.45 -46.75 7.03
C ALA A 18 -19.68 -45.42 6.30
N LEU A 19 -19.57 -45.48 4.98
CA LEU A 19 -19.89 -44.43 4.01
C LEU A 19 -21.41 -44.12 4.04
N VAL A 20 -21.80 -42.84 3.99
CA VAL A 20 -23.14 -42.43 3.57
C VAL A 20 -23.04 -41.24 2.62
N ALA A 21 -23.41 -41.47 1.37
CA ALA A 21 -23.83 -40.45 0.43
C ALA A 21 -25.36 -40.35 0.46
N LEU A 22 -25.91 -39.14 0.44
CA LEU A 22 -27.31 -38.92 0.11
C LEU A 22 -27.50 -37.64 -0.69
N LEU A 23 -28.13 -37.83 -1.84
CA LEU A 23 -28.68 -36.85 -2.76
C LEU A 23 -29.81 -36.05 -2.11
N ALA A 24 -29.94 -34.78 -2.48
CA ALA A 24 -31.20 -34.04 -2.36
C ALA A 24 -31.47 -33.27 -3.67
N VAL A 25 -32.50 -33.73 -4.38
CA VAL A 25 -33.17 -33.07 -5.50
C VAL A 25 -34.13 -32.02 -4.94
N GLY A 26 -34.27 -30.89 -5.66
CA GLY A 26 -35.02 -29.72 -5.19
C GLY A 26 -36.53 -29.72 -5.43
N VAL A 27 -37.20 -28.70 -4.87
CA VAL A 27 -38.50 -28.16 -5.29
C VAL A 27 -38.51 -26.63 -4.99
N PRO A 28 -39.08 -25.77 -5.88
CA PRO A 28 -38.97 -24.32 -5.81
C PRO A 28 -40.21 -23.63 -5.19
N ALA A 29 -40.06 -22.41 -4.67
CA ALA A 29 -41.16 -21.47 -4.38
C ALA A 29 -40.61 -20.04 -4.16
N PRO A 30 -41.43 -18.98 -4.24
CA PRO A 30 -42.13 -18.49 -5.43
C PRO A 30 -41.65 -17.08 -5.84
N ALA A 31 -42.09 -16.63 -7.01
CA ALA A 31 -41.79 -15.34 -7.60
C ALA A 31 -42.33 -14.14 -6.81
N ALA A 32 -41.50 -13.11 -6.67
CA ALA A 32 -41.94 -11.74 -6.40
C ALA A 32 -41.38 -10.82 -7.50
N ARG A 33 -42.29 -10.25 -8.30
CA ARG A 33 -42.05 -9.10 -9.17
C ARG A 33 -42.03 -7.83 -8.29
N ALA A 34 -41.07 -6.94 -8.54
CA ALA A 34 -41.27 -5.53 -8.90
C ALA A 34 -40.02 -4.67 -8.59
N ASP A 35 -39.51 -4.07 -9.67
CA ASP A 35 -39.02 -2.69 -9.81
C ASP A 35 -37.71 -2.20 -9.18
N GLY A 36 -36.83 -1.71 -10.06
CA GLY A 36 -36.21 -0.39 -9.84
C GLY A 36 -34.69 -0.28 -9.82
N SER A 37 -34.11 -0.10 -11.01
CA SER A 37 -33.11 0.93 -11.31
C SER A 37 -31.64 0.82 -10.84
N ALA A 38 -30.78 0.75 -11.87
CA ALA A 38 -29.44 1.31 -12.01
C ALA A 38 -28.23 0.59 -11.37
N ALA A 39 -27.73 -0.42 -12.10
CA ALA A 39 -26.36 -0.90 -11.98
C ALA A 39 -25.38 0.02 -12.75
N GLY A 40 -24.39 0.57 -12.05
CA GLY A 40 -23.22 1.22 -12.65
C GLY A 40 -22.16 0.18 -13.00
N ALA A 41 -21.98 -0.08 -14.29
CA ALA A 41 -20.91 -0.94 -14.80
C ALA A 41 -19.62 -0.12 -15.01
N SER A 42 -18.52 -0.54 -14.38
CA SER A 42 -17.17 -0.14 -14.79
C SER A 42 -16.74 -0.98 -15.99
N THR A 43 -16.39 -0.36 -17.11
CA THR A 43 -15.84 -1.07 -18.27
C THR A 43 -14.33 -0.86 -18.38
N ARG A 44 -13.61 -1.99 -18.43
CA ARG A 44 -12.22 -2.14 -18.86
C ARG A 44 -12.27 -2.43 -20.38
N ALA A 45 -11.46 -1.74 -21.18
CA ALA A 45 -11.50 -1.86 -22.63
C ALA A 45 -10.62 -3.01 -23.15
N THR A 46 -11.19 -3.87 -24.01
CA THR A 46 -10.51 -4.65 -25.06
C THR A 46 -11.48 -4.94 -26.22
N THR A 47 -10.91 -5.07 -27.42
CA THR A 47 -11.45 -4.94 -28.78
C THR A 47 -12.43 -6.01 -29.29
N GLY A 48 -13.34 -5.60 -30.21
CA GLY A 48 -13.84 -6.43 -31.32
C GLY A 48 -15.37 -6.67 -31.40
N GLY A 49 -16.01 -6.24 -32.49
CA GLY A 49 -17.31 -6.77 -32.99
C GLY A 49 -18.54 -5.91 -32.70
N ALA A 50 -19.14 -5.35 -33.76
CA ALA A 50 -20.37 -4.55 -33.71
C ALA A 50 -21.64 -5.41 -33.61
N VAL A 51 -22.57 -5.03 -32.74
CA VAL A 51 -24.01 -5.32 -32.89
C VAL A 51 -24.79 -4.06 -32.51
N ARG A 52 -25.59 -3.55 -33.47
CA ARG A 52 -26.56 -2.46 -33.25
C ARG A 52 -27.77 -3.01 -32.50
N ALA A 53 -28.12 -2.38 -31.38
CA ALA A 53 -29.48 -2.41 -30.86
C ALA A 53 -30.16 -1.11 -31.28
N GLY A 54 -31.11 -1.22 -32.19
CA GLY A 54 -32.07 -0.15 -32.50
C GLY A 54 -33.36 -0.42 -31.74
N THR A 55 -33.81 0.58 -30.98
CA THR A 55 -35.23 0.91 -30.76
C THR A 55 -35.30 2.29 -30.11
N GLU A 56 -35.94 3.19 -30.86
CA GLU A 56 -36.52 4.50 -30.52
C GLU A 56 -35.68 5.59 -29.85
N ALA A 57 -35.47 6.63 -30.65
CA ALA A 57 -34.72 7.83 -30.34
C ALA A 57 -35.52 8.81 -29.46
N ALA A 58 -35.16 8.88 -28.17
CA ALA A 58 -34.94 10.17 -27.54
C ALA A 58 -33.43 10.43 -27.63
N ALA A 59 -32.97 11.14 -28.66
CA ALA A 59 -31.61 11.61 -28.73
C ALA A 59 -31.35 12.47 -27.48
N THR A 60 -30.65 11.94 -26.48
CA THR A 60 -30.27 12.71 -25.30
C THR A 60 -29.36 13.86 -25.73
N THR A 61 -29.95 15.04 -25.89
CA THR A 61 -29.36 16.35 -26.21
C THR A 61 -28.55 16.91 -25.03
N SER A 62 -27.94 16.05 -24.23
CA SER A 62 -27.16 16.43 -23.05
C SER A 62 -25.69 16.59 -23.41
N ARG A 63 -25.07 17.69 -22.99
CA ARG A 63 -23.63 17.90 -23.17
C ARG A 63 -22.83 16.83 -22.42
N ARG A 64 -21.74 16.35 -23.02
CA ARG A 64 -20.82 15.36 -22.44
C ARG A 64 -19.42 15.96 -22.31
N VAL A 65 -18.66 15.52 -21.32
CA VAL A 65 -17.26 15.88 -21.15
C VAL A 65 -16.38 14.75 -21.67
N THR A 66 -15.45 15.08 -22.55
CA THR A 66 -14.40 14.18 -23.03
C THR A 66 -13.03 14.63 -22.52
N GLY A 67 -12.10 13.68 -22.41
CA GLY A 67 -10.75 13.94 -21.92
C GLY A 67 -10.71 14.48 -20.49
N PHE A 68 -11.69 14.11 -19.65
CA PHE A 68 -11.73 14.54 -18.26
C PHE A 68 -10.57 13.91 -17.49
N ALA A 69 -9.63 14.75 -17.07
CA ALA A 69 -8.44 14.33 -16.37
C ALA A 69 -8.05 15.34 -15.29
N ALA A 70 -7.35 14.86 -14.26
CA ALA A 70 -6.72 15.70 -13.26
C ALA A 70 -5.20 15.74 -13.49
N ARG A 71 -4.60 16.90 -13.25
CA ARG A 71 -3.15 17.09 -13.24
C ARG A 71 -2.69 17.56 -11.86
N GLY A 72 -1.55 17.03 -11.43
CA GLY A 72 -0.96 17.23 -10.11
C GLY A 72 -1.45 16.23 -9.08
N THR A 73 -0.59 15.87 -8.12
CA THR A 73 -0.94 14.96 -7.02
C THR A 73 -1.88 15.63 -6.02
N GLY A 74 -1.74 16.96 -5.83
CA GLY A 74 -2.45 17.90 -4.95
C GLY A 74 -2.73 17.40 -3.52
N GLY A 75 -2.65 18.25 -2.52
CA GLY A 75 -2.96 17.91 -1.13
C GLY A 75 -3.35 19.18 -0.40
N PRO A 76 -3.49 19.13 0.93
CA PRO A 76 -3.70 20.32 1.74
C PRO A 76 -2.77 21.47 1.31
N GLY A 77 -3.36 22.55 0.83
CA GLY A 77 -2.64 23.77 0.42
C GLY A 77 -2.04 23.79 -0.99
N THR A 78 -2.05 22.70 -1.76
CA THR A 78 -1.50 22.68 -3.13
C THR A 78 -2.58 22.62 -4.20
N LEU A 79 -2.30 23.20 -5.38
CA LEU A 79 -3.28 23.31 -6.46
C LEU A 79 -3.44 21.99 -7.21
N ARG A 80 -4.69 21.62 -7.49
CA ARG A 80 -5.11 20.58 -8.43
C ARG A 80 -5.85 21.22 -9.59
N VAL A 81 -5.56 20.79 -10.82
CA VAL A 81 -6.27 21.26 -12.02
C VAL A 81 -7.00 20.10 -12.68
N PHE A 82 -8.30 20.26 -12.89
CA PHE A 82 -9.15 19.35 -13.63
C PHE A 82 -9.45 19.95 -15.00
N SER A 83 -9.10 19.24 -16.06
CA SER A 83 -9.26 19.70 -17.43
C SER A 83 -10.18 18.76 -18.20
N GLY A 84 -10.83 19.28 -19.22
CA GLY A 84 -11.65 18.48 -20.14
C GLY A 84 -12.26 19.34 -21.23
N ARG A 85 -13.10 18.73 -22.06
CA ARG A 85 -13.83 19.41 -23.13
C ARG A 85 -15.30 19.05 -23.11
N VAL A 86 -16.16 20.05 -23.10
CA VAL A 86 -17.60 19.89 -23.24
C VAL A 86 -17.96 19.76 -24.72
N LEU A 87 -18.74 18.73 -25.07
CA LEU A 87 -19.26 18.46 -26.40
C LEU A 87 -20.80 18.34 -26.41
N PRO A 88 -21.50 18.91 -27.41
CA PRO A 88 -20.97 19.82 -28.42
C PRO A 88 -20.40 21.10 -27.77
N ALA A 89 -19.37 21.68 -28.41
CA ALA A 89 -18.67 22.85 -27.88
C ALA A 89 -19.65 24.02 -27.73
N ALA A 90 -19.50 24.75 -26.63
CA ALA A 90 -20.26 25.96 -26.38
C ALA A 90 -19.32 26.96 -25.71
N ASP A 91 -19.19 28.14 -26.29
CA ASP A 91 -18.36 29.18 -25.70
C ASP A 91 -19.04 29.77 -24.45
N GLN A 92 -18.23 30.10 -23.44
CA GLN A 92 -18.67 30.69 -22.18
C GLN A 92 -19.72 29.88 -21.40
N ALA A 93 -19.93 28.60 -21.72
CA ALA A 93 -20.86 27.75 -20.99
C ALA A 93 -20.34 27.50 -19.57
N PRO A 94 -21.19 27.65 -18.53
CA PRO A 94 -20.77 27.41 -17.16
C PRO A 94 -20.46 25.92 -16.95
N VAL A 95 -19.33 25.62 -16.33
CA VAL A 95 -18.97 24.27 -15.90
C VAL A 95 -18.67 24.27 -14.42
N VAL A 96 -19.09 23.21 -13.75
CA VAL A 96 -18.99 23.07 -12.30
C VAL A 96 -18.30 21.75 -11.99
N LEU A 97 -17.28 21.80 -11.14
CA LEU A 97 -16.70 20.60 -10.55
C LEU A 97 -17.45 20.27 -9.26
N GLN A 98 -17.95 19.06 -9.15
CA GLN A 98 -18.50 18.52 -7.91
C GLN A 98 -17.56 17.47 -7.33
N ARG A 99 -17.49 17.42 -5.99
CA ARG A 99 -16.77 16.42 -5.19
C ARG A 99 -17.76 15.59 -4.39
N TRP A 100 -17.59 14.27 -4.35
CA TRP A 100 -18.37 13.42 -3.45
C TRP A 100 -17.95 13.65 -2.00
N THR A 101 -18.90 13.90 -1.11
CA THR A 101 -18.68 14.13 0.32
C THR A 101 -19.86 13.53 1.09
N ALA A 102 -19.59 12.54 1.95
CA ALA A 102 -20.56 11.97 2.90
C ALA A 102 -21.94 11.62 2.30
N GLY A 103 -21.97 11.04 1.08
CA GLY A 103 -23.24 10.64 0.44
C GLY A 103 -23.84 11.66 -0.52
N SER A 104 -23.20 12.81 -0.74
CA SER A 104 -23.70 13.87 -1.62
C SER A 104 -22.61 14.47 -2.51
N TRP A 105 -23.01 15.12 -3.61
CA TRP A 105 -22.10 15.84 -4.50
C TRP A 105 -22.12 17.33 -4.21
N VAL A 106 -20.98 17.88 -3.78
CA VAL A 106 -20.82 19.28 -3.40
C VAL A 106 -20.01 20.02 -4.45
N THR A 107 -20.45 21.23 -4.85
CA THR A 107 -19.70 22.07 -5.79
C THR A 107 -18.42 22.59 -5.14
N VAL A 108 -17.27 22.37 -5.78
CA VAL A 108 -15.95 22.76 -5.26
C VAL A 108 -15.18 23.71 -6.18
N ALA A 109 -15.56 23.80 -7.46
CA ALA A 109 -15.00 24.78 -8.39
C ALA A 109 -16.01 25.12 -9.49
N ARG A 110 -15.84 26.31 -10.06
CA ARG A 110 -16.62 26.80 -11.20
C ARG A 110 -15.66 27.39 -12.23
N ALA A 111 -15.98 27.22 -13.50
CA ALA A 111 -15.28 27.84 -14.61
C ALA A 111 -16.25 28.07 -15.78
N ARG A 112 -15.74 28.65 -16.86
CA ARG A 112 -16.42 28.73 -18.15
C ARG A 112 -15.58 28.04 -19.20
N THR A 113 -16.25 27.45 -20.18
CA THR A 113 -15.59 26.88 -21.36
C THR A 113 -15.10 27.98 -22.29
N GLY A 114 -14.00 27.72 -23.01
CA GLY A 114 -13.61 28.54 -24.16
C GLY A 114 -14.36 28.17 -25.43
N SER A 115 -14.06 28.85 -26.54
CA SER A 115 -14.72 28.71 -27.84
C SER A 115 -14.76 27.28 -28.39
N ARG A 116 -13.75 26.46 -28.07
CA ARG A 116 -13.69 25.04 -28.47
C ARG A 116 -14.23 24.07 -27.41
N GLY A 117 -14.91 24.56 -26.37
CA GLY A 117 -15.51 23.77 -25.29
C GLY A 117 -14.53 23.33 -24.18
N GLY A 118 -13.25 23.71 -24.25
CA GLY A 118 -12.25 23.35 -23.25
C GLY A 118 -12.41 24.13 -21.94
N PHE A 119 -12.11 23.52 -20.80
CA PHE A 119 -12.14 24.16 -19.48
C PHE A 119 -11.00 23.69 -18.58
N ASP A 120 -10.67 24.53 -17.58
CA ASP A 120 -9.82 24.19 -16.44
C ASP A 120 -10.52 24.58 -15.13
N LEU A 121 -10.72 23.60 -14.25
CA LEU A 121 -11.31 23.77 -12.92
C LEU A 121 -10.22 23.58 -11.87
N ARG A 122 -10.00 24.60 -11.03
CA ARG A 122 -8.92 24.64 -10.05
C ARG A 122 -9.46 24.39 -8.64
N VAL A 123 -8.87 23.44 -7.92
CA VAL A 123 -9.23 23.10 -6.53
C VAL A 123 -7.97 23.08 -5.67
N ARG A 124 -8.07 23.51 -4.41
CA ARG A 124 -7.09 23.22 -3.37
C ARG A 124 -7.74 22.28 -2.36
N PRO A 125 -7.40 20.98 -2.38
CA PRO A 125 -7.93 20.05 -1.40
C PRO A 125 -7.66 20.53 0.02
N ASP A 126 -8.63 20.36 0.91
CA ASP A 126 -8.60 20.68 2.33
C ASP A 126 -8.12 19.50 3.18
N ALA A 127 -8.22 18.29 2.65
CA ALA A 127 -7.84 17.06 3.32
C ALA A 127 -7.15 16.08 2.37
N LEU A 128 -6.41 15.15 2.97
CA LEU A 128 -5.75 14.07 2.25
C LEU A 128 -6.75 12.99 1.78
N GLY A 129 -6.26 12.13 0.88
CA GLY A 129 -6.90 10.87 0.49
C GLY A 129 -7.59 10.89 -0.86
N ASN A 130 -8.06 9.72 -1.29
CA ASN A 130 -8.82 9.56 -2.53
C ASN A 130 -10.15 10.32 -2.47
N ARG A 131 -10.52 10.91 -3.60
CA ARG A 131 -11.72 11.74 -3.74
C ARG A 131 -12.29 11.54 -5.14
N GLN A 132 -13.60 11.36 -5.20
CA GLN A 132 -14.33 11.30 -6.45
C GLN A 132 -14.79 12.69 -6.88
N TYR A 133 -14.49 13.06 -8.12
CA TYR A 133 -14.92 14.30 -8.75
C TYR A 133 -15.71 14.03 -10.03
N ARG A 134 -16.67 14.90 -10.34
CA ARG A 134 -17.40 14.87 -11.61
C ARG A 134 -17.68 16.29 -12.09
N VAL A 135 -17.92 16.43 -13.38
CA VAL A 135 -18.25 17.70 -14.01
C VAL A 135 -19.74 17.77 -14.29
N VAL A 136 -20.33 18.92 -13.93
CA VAL A 136 -21.69 19.32 -14.30
C VAL A 136 -21.59 20.44 -15.31
N ALA A 137 -22.30 20.29 -16.43
CA ALA A 137 -22.42 21.31 -17.46
C ALA A 137 -23.90 21.44 -17.86
N PRO A 138 -24.37 22.60 -18.32
CA PRO A 138 -25.75 22.78 -18.71
C PRO A 138 -26.09 21.95 -19.96
N ALA A 139 -27.28 21.34 -19.95
CA ALA A 139 -27.91 20.81 -21.15
C ALA A 139 -28.32 21.96 -22.10
N TRP A 140 -28.90 21.62 -23.26
CA TRP A 140 -29.28 22.60 -24.30
C TRP A 140 -30.30 23.68 -23.84
N TYR A 141 -31.02 23.46 -22.74
CA TYR A 141 -31.94 24.43 -22.13
C TYR A 141 -31.43 25.05 -20.81
N GLY A 142 -30.12 25.05 -20.59
CA GLY A 142 -29.51 25.68 -19.40
C GLY A 142 -29.63 24.88 -18.10
N ARG A 143 -30.41 23.79 -18.06
CA ARG A 143 -30.55 22.91 -16.89
C ARG A 143 -29.22 22.22 -16.53
N PRO A 144 -28.80 22.18 -15.26
CA PRO A 144 -27.60 21.47 -14.85
C PRO A 144 -27.68 19.97 -15.17
N TRP A 145 -26.63 19.41 -15.77
CA TRP A 145 -26.55 18.00 -16.14
C TRP A 145 -25.19 17.41 -15.76
N VAL A 146 -25.18 16.18 -15.24
CA VAL A 146 -23.93 15.45 -14.95
C VAL A 146 -23.28 15.03 -16.27
N ALA A 147 -22.27 15.77 -16.67
CA ALA A 147 -21.69 15.68 -18.00
C ALA A 147 -20.48 14.72 -18.08
N SER A 148 -19.97 14.22 -16.95
CA SER A 148 -18.87 13.25 -16.90
C SER A 148 -19.20 12.06 -15.99
N GLY A 149 -18.50 10.94 -16.19
CA GLY A 149 -18.34 9.95 -15.13
C GLY A 149 -17.59 10.52 -13.92
N ALA A 150 -17.66 9.83 -12.78
CA ALA A 150 -16.85 10.16 -11.63
C ALA A 150 -15.39 9.73 -11.88
N LEU A 151 -14.46 10.63 -11.63
CA LEU A 151 -13.03 10.39 -11.64
C LEU A 151 -12.55 10.28 -10.19
N ASP A 152 -11.98 9.13 -9.80
CA ASP A 152 -11.33 8.96 -8.51
C ASP A 152 -9.88 9.39 -8.61
N VAL A 153 -9.48 10.36 -7.78
CA VAL A 153 -8.11 10.86 -7.73
C VAL A 153 -7.63 11.00 -6.29
N GLY A 154 -6.40 10.55 -6.06
CA GLY A 154 -5.69 10.77 -4.81
C GLY A 154 -5.41 12.25 -4.56
N ALA A 155 -5.61 12.73 -3.33
CA ALA A 155 -5.16 14.04 -2.89
C ALA A 155 -4.10 13.93 -1.80
N TYR A 156 -2.84 13.75 -2.21
CA TYR A 156 -1.72 13.49 -1.32
C TYR A 156 -0.77 14.68 -1.14
N GLY A 157 -0.54 15.48 -2.19
CA GLY A 157 0.37 16.63 -2.13
C GLY A 157 1.82 16.20 -1.89
N ASP A 158 2.55 16.96 -1.08
CA ASP A 158 3.88 16.60 -0.57
C ASP A 158 3.69 15.93 0.81
N LEU A 159 3.72 14.60 0.84
CA LEU A 159 3.46 13.87 2.08
C LEU A 159 4.59 14.02 3.09
N THR A 160 5.81 14.36 2.65
CA THR A 160 6.94 14.62 3.57
C THR A 160 6.70 15.87 4.42
N ARG A 161 6.09 16.92 3.84
CA ARG A 161 5.68 18.12 4.58
C ARG A 161 4.44 17.89 5.44
N VAL A 162 3.45 17.14 4.95
CA VAL A 162 2.14 16.98 5.63
C VAL A 162 2.17 15.93 6.75
N LEU A 163 2.95 14.85 6.57
CA LEU A 163 3.03 13.72 7.51
C LEU A 163 4.35 13.68 8.28
N GLY A 164 5.27 14.64 8.06
CA GLY A 164 6.54 14.74 8.78
C GLY A 164 6.35 14.74 10.30
N THR A 165 7.42 14.41 11.03
CA THR A 165 7.40 14.30 12.50
C THR A 165 7.13 15.62 13.23
N GLY A 166 7.14 16.75 12.52
CA GLY A 166 7.13 18.10 13.10
C GLY A 166 8.43 18.49 13.79
N VAL A 167 9.42 17.58 13.85
CA VAL A 167 10.73 17.81 14.45
C VAL A 167 11.77 17.84 13.32
N PRO A 168 12.33 19.01 12.96
CA PRO A 168 13.35 19.12 11.92
C PRO A 168 14.53 18.19 12.18
N CYS A 169 15.09 17.61 11.12
CA CYS A 169 16.28 16.74 11.18
C CYS A 169 16.17 15.50 12.10
N LEU A 170 14.96 15.06 12.45
CA LEU A 170 14.76 13.81 13.18
C LEU A 170 14.63 12.62 12.22
N GLY A 171 15.41 11.56 12.45
CA GLY A 171 15.36 10.32 11.68
C GLY A 171 15.65 10.54 10.20
N ALA A 172 14.78 10.00 9.35
CA ALA A 172 14.89 10.11 7.89
C ALA A 172 15.02 11.56 7.38
N ALA A 173 14.43 12.55 8.06
CA ALA A 173 14.52 13.95 7.66
C ALA A 173 15.96 14.49 7.68
N ALA A 174 16.82 13.97 8.56
CA ALA A 174 18.24 14.34 8.58
C ALA A 174 19.01 13.89 7.32
N MET A 175 18.44 12.96 6.55
CA MET A 175 19.05 12.37 5.36
C MET A 175 18.40 12.87 4.06
N ASP A 176 17.41 13.76 4.15
CA ASP A 176 16.71 14.29 2.99
C ASP A 176 17.58 15.28 2.20
N PRO A 177 17.96 15.00 0.95
CA PRO A 177 18.78 15.89 0.12
C PRO A 177 18.19 17.29 -0.04
N ARG A 178 16.86 17.45 0.11
CA ARG A 178 16.18 18.75 -0.03
C ARG A 178 16.44 19.68 1.15
N ASP A 179 16.81 19.14 2.31
CA ASP A 179 16.97 19.85 3.57
C ASP A 179 18.44 19.86 4.05
N HIS A 180 19.42 19.57 3.17
CA HIS A 180 20.85 19.56 3.51
C HIS A 180 21.54 20.93 3.34
N PRO A 181 22.40 21.36 4.29
CA PRO A 181 22.75 20.67 5.54
C PRO A 181 21.61 20.75 6.58
N CYS A 182 21.20 19.60 7.13
CA CYS A 182 20.16 19.54 8.15
C CYS A 182 20.81 19.58 9.55
N THR A 183 20.51 20.64 10.33
CA THR A 183 20.97 20.75 11.72
C THR A 183 19.81 21.04 12.65
N ASN A 184 19.82 20.43 13.84
CA ASN A 184 18.86 20.71 14.90
C ASN A 184 19.57 20.66 16.27
N PRO A 185 19.95 21.82 16.83
CA PRO A 185 20.63 21.91 18.13
C PRO A 185 19.85 21.26 19.29
N ASP A 186 18.52 21.28 19.24
CA ASP A 186 17.65 20.73 20.29
C ASP A 186 17.77 19.19 20.40
N LEU A 187 18.26 18.53 19.34
CA LEU A 187 18.49 17.09 19.35
C LEU A 187 19.89 16.71 19.85
N SER A 188 20.83 17.64 19.95
CA SER A 188 22.26 17.40 20.21
C SER A 188 22.55 16.48 21.41
N GLY A 189 21.72 16.53 22.45
CA GLY A 189 21.84 15.73 23.67
C GLY A 189 21.01 14.44 23.73
N SER A 190 20.25 14.09 22.68
CA SER A 190 19.31 12.96 22.75
C SER A 190 19.35 12.02 21.53
N ILE A 191 19.00 10.76 21.76
CA ILE A 191 18.71 9.74 20.75
C ILE A 191 17.40 9.06 21.15
N ARG A 192 16.54 8.71 20.18
CA ARG A 192 15.22 8.12 20.43
C ARG A 192 14.99 6.81 19.65
N PRO A 193 14.70 5.68 20.32
CA PRO A 193 15.04 5.40 21.72
C PRO A 193 16.56 5.54 21.96
N ASP A 194 16.98 5.79 23.20
CA ASP A 194 18.41 5.90 23.53
C ASP A 194 19.04 4.50 23.64
N PRO A 195 19.96 4.09 22.74
CA PRO A 195 20.53 2.74 22.74
C PRO A 195 21.44 2.45 23.94
N ARG A 196 21.73 3.47 24.76
CA ARG A 196 22.56 3.38 25.97
C ARG A 196 21.75 3.03 27.22
N ARG A 197 20.41 2.91 27.09
CA ARG A 197 19.48 2.59 28.17
C ARG A 197 18.76 1.28 27.85
N ASP A 198 18.37 0.53 28.87
CA ASP A 198 17.64 -0.72 28.68
C ASP A 198 16.29 -0.53 27.96
N GLY A 199 15.85 -1.56 27.24
CA GLY A 199 14.54 -1.59 26.58
C GLY A 199 14.47 -0.87 25.23
N TRP A 200 15.56 -0.30 24.71
CA TRP A 200 15.57 0.33 23.38
C TRP A 200 15.21 -0.66 22.26
N GLN A 201 15.54 -1.94 22.45
CA GLN A 201 15.19 -3.02 21.53
C GLN A 201 13.68 -3.25 21.47
N ASP A 202 12.90 -2.83 22.46
CA ASP A 202 11.45 -3.08 22.54
C ASP A 202 10.62 -2.05 21.77
N ASP A 203 11.26 -1.10 21.06
CA ASP A 203 10.59 -0.12 20.20
C ASP A 203 10.00 -0.76 18.94
N THR A 204 8.91 -1.52 19.12
CA THR A 204 8.18 -2.25 18.08
C THR A 204 6.97 -1.48 17.59
N GLY A 205 6.47 -0.52 18.36
CA GLY A 205 5.24 0.22 18.05
C GLY A 205 4.01 -0.67 17.86
N GLY A 206 4.01 -1.87 18.45
CA GLY A 206 2.95 -2.86 18.28
C GLY A 206 2.95 -3.52 16.89
N ALA A 207 4.06 -3.45 16.14
CA ALA A 207 4.19 -4.06 14.81
C ALA A 207 3.80 -5.55 14.78
N PHE A 208 4.03 -6.26 15.88
CA PHE A 208 3.81 -7.70 15.98
C PHE A 208 2.45 -8.10 16.56
N SER A 209 1.56 -7.16 16.88
CA SER A 209 0.24 -7.47 17.48
C SER A 209 -0.64 -8.36 16.60
N CYS A 210 -0.50 -8.27 15.27
CA CYS A 210 -1.20 -9.11 14.30
C CYS A 210 -0.30 -10.17 13.62
N TYR A 211 0.94 -10.32 14.07
CA TYR A 211 1.93 -11.16 13.40
C TYR A 211 1.68 -12.64 13.63
N VAL A 212 1.75 -13.44 12.56
CA VAL A 212 1.63 -14.90 12.66
C VAL A 212 3.03 -15.51 12.81
N ALA A 213 3.29 -16.15 13.94
CA ALA A 213 4.63 -16.60 14.29
C ALA A 213 5.00 -17.93 13.62
N ALA A 214 4.06 -18.83 13.33
CA ALA A 214 4.38 -20.09 12.66
C ALA A 214 3.89 -20.14 11.21
N VAL A 215 4.71 -20.71 10.31
CA VAL A 215 4.36 -20.89 8.89
C VAL A 215 3.14 -21.80 8.66
N THR A 216 2.86 -22.70 9.62
CA THR A 216 1.75 -23.64 9.60
C THR A 216 0.43 -23.03 10.07
N GLU A 217 0.47 -21.87 10.74
CA GLU A 217 -0.73 -21.17 11.16
C GLU A 217 -1.48 -20.55 9.97
N ARG A 218 -2.81 -20.50 10.09
CA ARG A 218 -3.68 -19.90 9.08
C ARG A 218 -3.30 -18.45 8.81
N VAL A 219 -3.45 -18.02 7.56
CA VAL A 219 -3.27 -16.60 7.21
C VAL A 219 -4.32 -15.77 7.95
N ARG A 220 -3.84 -14.89 8.82
CA ARG A 220 -4.63 -13.91 9.57
C ARG A 220 -4.48 -12.53 8.93
N SER A 221 -5.54 -11.74 9.00
CA SER A 221 -5.55 -10.33 8.62
C SER A 221 -5.98 -9.46 9.80
N CYS A 222 -5.44 -8.24 9.86
CA CYS A 222 -5.98 -7.17 10.69
C CYS A 222 -6.20 -5.93 9.83
N THR A 223 -7.24 -5.17 10.16
CA THR A 223 -7.62 -3.96 9.44
C THR A 223 -7.35 -2.71 10.30
N TYR A 224 -6.73 -1.70 9.70
CA TYR A 224 -6.46 -0.41 10.31
C TYR A 224 -6.90 0.74 9.38
N GLY A 225 -6.94 1.96 9.94
CA GLY A 225 -7.23 3.17 9.17
C GLY A 225 -8.73 3.39 8.94
N SER A 226 -9.07 3.90 7.75
CA SER A 226 -10.42 4.34 7.40
C SER A 226 -11.41 3.18 7.25
N ARG A 227 -12.65 3.42 7.66
CA ARG A 227 -13.81 2.54 7.42
C ARG A 227 -14.75 3.11 6.35
N SER A 228 -14.38 4.23 5.72
CA SER A 228 -15.18 4.84 4.68
C SER A 228 -15.32 3.91 3.47
N ARG A 229 -16.46 4.00 2.77
CA ARG A 229 -16.72 3.22 1.55
C ARG A 229 -15.85 3.64 0.38
N ASP A 230 -15.32 4.86 0.40
CA ASP A 230 -14.41 5.41 -0.61
C ASP A 230 -12.93 5.32 -0.20
N ALA A 231 -12.62 4.57 0.86
CA ALA A 231 -11.24 4.40 1.31
C ALA A 231 -10.43 3.55 0.31
N LEU A 232 -9.22 3.99 -0.01
CA LEU A 232 -8.27 3.19 -0.79
C LEU A 232 -7.96 1.90 -0.03
N ARG A 233 -8.15 0.76 -0.66
CA ARG A 233 -7.94 -0.56 -0.05
C ARG A 233 -6.50 -0.99 -0.30
N VAL A 234 -5.72 -0.96 0.77
CA VAL A 234 -4.29 -1.26 0.76
C VAL A 234 -4.06 -2.53 1.57
N ALA A 235 -3.39 -3.51 0.96
CA ALA A 235 -2.86 -4.66 1.69
C ALA A 235 -1.36 -4.49 1.94
N VAL A 236 -0.87 -4.77 3.14
CA VAL A 236 0.58 -4.90 3.43
C VAL A 236 0.89 -6.35 3.71
N THR A 237 1.86 -6.90 3.01
CA THR A 237 2.31 -8.29 3.21
C THR A 237 3.82 -8.36 3.32
N GLY A 238 4.29 -9.29 4.15
CA GLY A 238 5.71 -9.46 4.38
C GLY A 238 6.01 -10.32 5.58
N ASP A 239 7.28 -10.34 5.95
CA ASP A 239 7.72 -11.00 7.17
C ASP A 239 7.80 -10.02 8.36
N SER A 240 8.74 -10.23 9.28
CA SER A 240 9.00 -9.30 10.39
C SER A 240 9.46 -7.93 9.91
N HIS A 241 10.11 -7.83 8.74
CA HIS A 241 10.46 -6.55 8.13
C HIS A 241 9.22 -5.85 7.58
N GLY A 242 8.29 -6.62 6.99
CA GLY A 242 6.95 -6.15 6.65
C GLY A 242 6.21 -5.61 7.87
N ALA A 243 6.21 -6.36 8.97
CA ALA A 243 5.62 -5.93 10.23
C ALA A 243 6.23 -4.61 10.73
N MET A 244 7.56 -4.44 10.65
CA MET A 244 8.23 -3.22 11.08
C MET A 244 7.95 -1.99 10.20
N THR A 245 7.28 -2.12 9.05
CA THR A 245 6.76 -0.95 8.32
C THR A 245 5.43 -0.43 8.89
N LEU A 246 4.71 -1.27 9.65
CA LEU A 246 3.37 -0.95 10.12
C LEU A 246 3.29 0.24 11.06
N PRO A 247 4.24 0.50 12.01
CA PRO A 247 4.15 1.68 12.85
C PRO A 247 4.00 2.98 12.05
N GLY A 248 4.77 3.15 10.97
CA GLY A 248 4.63 4.32 10.10
C GLY A 248 3.35 4.33 9.24
N LEU A 249 3.06 3.20 8.58
CA LEU A 249 1.94 3.10 7.63
C LEU A 249 0.58 3.14 8.33
N ARG A 250 0.42 2.41 9.44
CA ARG A 250 -0.81 2.34 10.23
C ARG A 250 -1.17 3.71 10.79
N ASP A 251 -0.21 4.42 11.37
CA ASP A 251 -0.42 5.72 12.01
C ASP A 251 -0.84 6.80 10.97
N SER A 252 -0.53 6.58 9.69
CA SER A 252 -0.91 7.47 8.57
C SER A 252 -2.21 7.08 7.87
N ALA A 253 -2.65 5.82 7.98
CA ALA A 253 -3.71 5.24 7.15
C ALA A 253 -5.04 6.00 7.24
N ALA A 254 -5.48 6.37 8.45
CA ALA A 254 -6.73 7.12 8.64
C ALA A 254 -6.69 8.50 7.98
N ARG A 255 -5.57 9.23 8.13
CA ARG A 255 -5.38 10.56 7.52
C ARG A 255 -5.39 10.49 6.00
N LEU A 256 -4.89 9.40 5.42
CA LEU A 256 -4.87 9.17 3.98
C LEU A 256 -6.20 8.64 3.41
N ASN A 257 -7.22 8.44 4.25
CA ASN A 257 -8.43 7.68 3.88
C ASN A 257 -8.10 6.29 3.30
N TRP A 258 -7.11 5.60 3.88
CA TRP A 258 -6.75 4.24 3.48
C TRP A 258 -7.34 3.24 4.47
N ARG A 259 -7.91 2.16 3.93
CA ARG A 259 -8.18 0.94 4.69
C ARG A 259 -6.98 0.01 4.51
N LEU A 260 -6.24 -0.21 5.59
CA LEU A 260 -5.01 -0.97 5.59
C LEU A 260 -5.24 -2.38 6.15
N ASP A 261 -5.22 -3.40 5.31
CA ASP A 261 -5.32 -4.80 5.71
C ASP A 261 -3.90 -5.43 5.75
N THR A 262 -3.51 -6.09 6.84
CA THR A 262 -2.13 -6.57 7.05
C THR A 262 -2.04 -8.08 7.07
N TYR A 263 -1.10 -8.63 6.31
CA TYR A 263 -0.79 -10.05 6.20
C TYR A 263 0.70 -10.28 6.48
N VAL A 264 1.11 -10.16 7.74
CA VAL A 264 2.51 -10.26 8.16
C VAL A 264 2.77 -11.50 9.01
N ALA A 265 3.87 -12.20 8.75
CA ALA A 265 4.17 -13.47 9.44
C ALA A 265 5.64 -13.89 9.41
N GLN A 266 6.00 -14.95 10.11
CA GLN A 266 7.35 -15.47 10.05
C GLN A 266 7.67 -16.05 8.67
N GLY A 267 8.64 -15.42 7.99
CA GLY A 267 9.11 -15.83 6.67
C GLY A 267 8.01 -15.83 5.59
N CYS A 268 8.23 -16.65 4.55
CA CYS A 268 7.27 -16.90 3.48
C CYS A 268 6.69 -15.65 2.81
N LEU A 269 7.56 -14.85 2.16
CA LEU A 269 7.11 -13.72 1.34
C LEU A 269 6.13 -14.15 0.24
N LEU A 270 5.35 -13.17 -0.21
CA LEU A 270 4.44 -13.30 -1.33
C LEU A 270 5.22 -13.68 -2.60
N ALA A 271 5.06 -14.94 -2.97
CA ALA A 271 5.66 -15.57 -4.14
C ALA A 271 4.76 -16.73 -4.57
N ASP A 272 5.04 -17.30 -5.74
CA ASP A 272 4.39 -18.53 -6.18
C ASP A 272 4.51 -19.61 -5.08
N PRO A 273 3.42 -20.35 -4.80
CA PRO A 273 3.43 -21.39 -3.76
C PRO A 273 4.52 -22.44 -3.96
N GLY A 274 4.94 -22.68 -5.20
CA GLY A 274 5.88 -23.75 -5.52
C GLY A 274 5.28 -25.12 -5.22
N PRO A 275 6.11 -26.15 -5.04
CA PRO A 275 5.65 -27.51 -4.86
C PRO A 275 5.06 -27.73 -3.45
N ALA A 276 4.20 -28.74 -3.31
CA ALA A 276 3.35 -28.94 -2.12
C ALA A 276 4.14 -29.19 -0.82
N GLU A 277 5.32 -29.78 -0.94
CA GLU A 277 6.24 -30.08 0.16
C GLU A 277 6.99 -28.86 0.70
N HIS A 278 6.99 -27.73 -0.02
CA HIS A 278 7.64 -26.52 0.48
C HIS A 278 6.88 -26.00 1.71
N ALA A 279 7.60 -25.75 2.81
CA ALA A 279 7.01 -25.25 4.06
C ALA A 279 6.15 -23.97 3.91
N CYS A 280 6.35 -23.18 2.85
CA CYS A 280 5.58 -21.96 2.59
C CYS A 280 4.40 -22.18 1.64
N HIS A 281 4.24 -23.37 1.04
CA HIS A 281 3.30 -23.63 -0.03
C HIS A 281 1.87 -23.25 0.35
N LEU A 282 1.32 -23.85 1.41
CA LEU A 282 -0.05 -23.61 1.86
C LEU A 282 -0.28 -22.15 2.23
N ARG A 283 0.71 -21.53 2.89
CA ARG A 283 0.64 -20.13 3.30
C ARG A 283 0.65 -19.17 2.11
N ARG A 284 1.56 -19.36 1.14
CA ARG A 284 1.65 -18.55 -0.08
C ARG A 284 0.39 -18.71 -0.92
N ALA A 285 -0.14 -19.93 -1.04
CA ALA A 285 -1.38 -20.20 -1.75
C ALA A 285 -2.58 -19.49 -1.11
N ASP A 286 -2.75 -19.60 0.22
CA ASP A 286 -3.84 -18.94 0.94
C ASP A 286 -3.73 -17.41 0.88
N LEU A 287 -2.52 -16.87 1.08
CA LEU A 287 -2.25 -15.43 0.99
C LEU A 287 -2.59 -14.89 -0.39
N LEU A 288 -2.04 -15.48 -1.46
CA LEU A 288 -2.27 -15.02 -2.82
C LEU A 288 -3.75 -15.06 -3.18
N ARG A 289 -4.45 -16.15 -2.82
CA ARG A 289 -5.90 -16.27 -3.01
C ARG A 289 -6.67 -15.15 -2.31
N ARG A 290 -6.31 -14.82 -1.06
CA ARG A 290 -6.94 -13.72 -0.29
C ARG A 290 -6.66 -12.35 -0.90
N LEU A 291 -5.46 -12.11 -1.40
CA LEU A 291 -5.10 -10.83 -2.02
C LEU A 291 -5.85 -10.63 -3.35
N VAL A 292 -5.93 -11.66 -4.20
CA VAL A 292 -6.68 -11.61 -5.46
C VAL A 292 -8.19 -11.44 -5.21
N ALA A 293 -8.77 -12.27 -4.34
CA ALA A 293 -10.20 -12.16 -4.00
C ALA A 293 -10.52 -10.86 -3.25
N GLY A 294 -9.52 -10.32 -2.54
CA GLY A 294 -9.63 -9.13 -1.73
C GLY A 294 -9.92 -7.87 -2.53
N ARG A 295 -9.66 -7.80 -3.84
CA ARG A 295 -9.83 -6.60 -4.69
C ARG A 295 -9.19 -5.34 -4.06
N TYR A 296 -7.91 -5.45 -3.73
CA TYR A 296 -7.13 -4.32 -3.23
C TYR A 296 -6.75 -3.41 -4.38
N ASP A 297 -6.75 -2.10 -4.15
CA ASP A 297 -6.21 -1.13 -5.09
C ASP A 297 -4.68 -1.24 -5.14
N VAL A 298 -4.07 -1.50 -3.96
CA VAL A 298 -2.63 -1.59 -3.79
C VAL A 298 -2.27 -2.76 -2.87
N VAL A 299 -1.29 -3.56 -3.29
CA VAL A 299 -0.59 -4.51 -2.41
C VAL A 299 0.84 -4.04 -2.24
N VAL A 300 1.20 -3.69 -1.01
CA VAL A 300 2.54 -3.35 -0.57
C VAL A 300 3.24 -4.61 -0.09
N VAL A 301 4.36 -4.97 -0.73
CA VAL A 301 5.17 -6.14 -0.42
C VAL A 301 6.54 -5.69 0.09
N THR A 302 6.99 -6.26 1.19
CA THR A 302 8.39 -6.11 1.64
C THR A 302 8.77 -7.27 2.55
N GLY A 303 10.06 -7.46 2.79
CA GLY A 303 10.53 -8.56 3.61
C GLY A 303 12.04 -8.57 3.75
N TYR A 304 12.55 -9.45 4.62
CA TYR A 304 13.97 -9.60 4.82
C TYR A 304 14.64 -10.05 3.52
N ARG A 305 15.73 -9.43 3.10
CA ARG A 305 16.39 -9.79 1.82
C ARG A 305 16.86 -11.25 1.72
N GLU A 306 16.96 -11.98 2.84
CA GLU A 306 17.39 -13.38 2.91
C GLU A 306 16.22 -14.38 3.09
N THR A 307 14.99 -14.07 2.65
CA THR A 307 13.82 -14.98 2.90
C THR A 307 13.78 -16.29 2.11
N GLY A 308 14.74 -16.56 1.22
CA GLY A 308 14.75 -17.73 0.34
C GLY A 308 13.68 -17.75 -0.76
N ALA A 309 12.87 -16.70 -0.92
CA ALA A 309 11.95 -16.58 -2.06
C ALA A 309 12.72 -16.06 -3.29
N THR A 310 12.55 -16.71 -4.44
CA THR A 310 13.24 -16.30 -5.67
C THR A 310 12.53 -15.13 -6.34
N PRO A 311 13.26 -14.24 -7.04
CA PRO A 311 12.66 -13.16 -7.82
C PRO A 311 11.61 -13.64 -8.83
N ASP A 312 11.83 -14.77 -9.50
CA ASP A 312 10.87 -15.33 -10.46
C ASP A 312 9.57 -15.77 -9.80
N ALA A 313 9.64 -16.44 -8.65
CA ALA A 313 8.46 -16.85 -7.90
C ALA A 313 7.69 -15.62 -7.38
N MET A 314 8.38 -14.58 -6.90
CA MET A 314 7.75 -13.31 -6.54
C MET A 314 7.04 -12.68 -7.75
N ALA A 315 7.71 -12.63 -8.91
CA ALA A 315 7.18 -12.05 -10.13
C ALA A 315 5.90 -12.75 -10.61
N VAL A 316 5.82 -14.08 -10.49
CA VAL A 316 4.59 -14.85 -10.79
C VAL A 316 3.42 -14.41 -9.92
N ALA A 317 3.63 -14.29 -8.60
CA ALA A 317 2.56 -13.84 -7.70
C ALA A 317 2.14 -12.39 -8.00
N TRP A 318 3.07 -11.51 -8.31
CA TRP A 318 2.78 -10.10 -8.58
C TRP A 318 2.01 -9.90 -9.89
N ARG A 319 2.34 -10.65 -10.95
CA ARG A 319 1.57 -10.63 -12.21
C ARG A 319 0.11 -11.04 -11.99
N ARG A 320 -0.14 -12.09 -11.19
CA ARG A 320 -1.51 -12.51 -10.85
C ARG A 320 -2.32 -11.41 -10.12
N LEU A 321 -1.67 -10.59 -9.30
CA LEU A 321 -2.32 -9.43 -8.67
C LEU A 321 -2.63 -8.33 -9.69
N GLN A 322 -1.71 -8.04 -10.61
CA GLN A 322 -1.93 -7.05 -11.66
C GLN A 322 -3.04 -7.45 -12.63
N GLU A 323 -3.11 -8.73 -13.00
CA GLU A 323 -4.21 -9.30 -13.79
C GLU A 323 -5.57 -9.08 -13.09
N ALA A 324 -5.60 -9.26 -11.76
CA ALA A 324 -6.75 -8.94 -10.92
C ALA A 324 -7.04 -7.43 -10.75
N GLY A 325 -6.20 -6.56 -11.32
CA GLY A 325 -6.37 -5.11 -11.29
C GLY A 325 -5.70 -4.40 -10.11
N THR A 326 -4.91 -5.12 -9.30
CA THR A 326 -4.21 -4.56 -8.14
C THR A 326 -2.84 -4.01 -8.53
N ARG A 327 -2.52 -2.79 -8.08
CA ARG A 327 -1.15 -2.27 -8.18
C ARG A 327 -0.25 -2.96 -7.16
N VAL A 328 0.93 -3.40 -7.59
CA VAL A 328 1.95 -3.95 -6.68
C VAL A 328 3.02 -2.92 -6.41
N VAL A 329 3.30 -2.67 -5.12
CA VAL A 329 4.37 -1.79 -4.66
C VAL A 329 5.33 -2.62 -3.81
N ALA A 330 6.59 -2.72 -4.23
CA ALA A 330 7.65 -3.35 -3.47
C ALA A 330 8.45 -2.30 -2.70
N ILE A 331 8.56 -2.45 -1.37
CA ILE A 331 9.47 -1.62 -0.56
C ILE A 331 10.77 -2.40 -0.40
N VAL A 332 11.87 -1.79 -0.83
CA VAL A 332 13.22 -2.33 -0.65
C VAL A 332 13.53 -2.50 0.83
N ASP A 333 14.11 -3.64 1.16
CA ASP A 333 14.52 -4.01 2.50
C ASP A 333 15.62 -3.10 3.07
N ASN A 334 15.64 -2.96 4.40
CA ASN A 334 16.56 -2.08 5.10
C ASN A 334 17.97 -2.69 5.17
N PRO A 335 19.05 -1.88 5.07
CA PRO A 335 20.44 -2.34 5.22
C PRO A 335 20.66 -3.10 6.53
N THR A 336 21.56 -4.09 6.52
CA THR A 336 21.90 -4.88 7.71
C THR A 336 23.08 -4.27 8.46
N MET A 337 22.93 -3.99 9.75
CA MET A 337 24.01 -3.51 10.60
C MET A 337 24.99 -4.62 10.98
N SER A 338 26.28 -4.28 10.99
CA SER A 338 27.31 -5.12 11.59
C SER A 338 27.13 -5.17 13.10
N ARG A 339 27.53 -6.28 13.72
CA ARG A 339 27.56 -6.41 15.19
C ARG A 339 28.39 -5.29 15.81
N SER A 340 29.54 -4.96 15.22
CA SER A 340 30.43 -3.89 15.68
C SER A 340 29.76 -2.51 15.69
N ALA A 341 28.93 -2.19 14.70
CA ALA A 341 28.24 -0.90 14.64
C ALA A 341 27.17 -0.79 15.74
N LEU A 342 26.43 -1.87 16.01
CA LEU A 342 25.48 -1.91 17.11
C LEU A 342 26.17 -1.82 18.46
N THR A 343 27.21 -2.62 18.70
CA THR A 343 28.00 -2.57 19.94
C THR A 343 28.62 -1.19 20.17
N CYS A 344 29.09 -0.53 19.11
CA CYS A 344 29.55 0.86 19.16
C CYS A 344 28.44 1.81 19.64
N ALA A 345 27.23 1.69 19.08
CA ALA A 345 26.12 2.59 19.41
C ALA A 345 25.58 2.38 20.83
N THR A 346 25.48 1.12 21.28
CA THR A 346 24.98 0.78 22.63
C THR A 346 26.02 1.03 23.71
N GLY A 347 27.31 0.84 23.41
CA GLY A 347 28.43 1.13 24.32
C GLY A 347 28.90 2.58 24.31
N ALA A 348 28.25 3.46 23.55
CA ALA A 348 28.67 4.85 23.41
C ALA A 348 28.49 5.62 24.72
N THR A 349 29.52 6.35 25.16
CA THR A 349 29.45 7.22 26.35
C THR A 349 28.75 8.55 26.09
N THR A 350 28.67 8.98 24.82
CA THR A 350 28.04 10.25 24.42
C THR A 350 27.19 10.08 23.15
N VAL A 351 26.23 10.98 22.94
CA VAL A 351 25.41 11.02 21.71
C VAL A 351 26.28 11.18 20.47
N ARG A 352 27.31 12.02 20.53
CA ARG A 352 28.27 12.21 19.44
C ARG A 352 28.97 10.92 19.03
N VAL A 353 29.38 10.09 20.00
CA VAL A 353 30.00 8.78 19.73
C VAL A 353 28.99 7.83 19.08
N ALA A 354 27.77 7.75 19.61
CA ALA A 354 26.73 6.90 19.03
C ALA A 354 26.39 7.27 17.57
N LEU A 355 26.34 8.57 17.24
CA LEU A 355 26.10 9.07 15.88
C LEU A 355 27.24 8.76 14.89
N ALA A 356 28.46 8.53 15.39
CA ALA A 356 29.62 8.21 14.57
C ALA A 356 29.70 6.72 14.18
N CYS A 357 28.97 5.84 14.89
CA CYS A 357 28.93 4.41 14.62
C CYS A 357 28.34 4.11 13.25
N ARG A 358 28.91 3.13 12.54
CA ARG A 358 28.59 2.88 11.13
C ARG A 358 28.96 1.47 10.68
N THR A 359 28.23 0.97 9.69
CA THR A 359 28.58 -0.20 8.88
C THR A 359 28.94 0.29 7.48
N ALA A 360 29.99 -0.26 6.87
CA ALA A 360 30.33 0.03 5.48
C ALA A 360 29.14 -0.36 4.56
N ARG A 361 28.85 0.46 3.55
CA ARG A 361 27.62 0.29 2.73
C ARG A 361 27.63 -1.03 1.96
N ASP A 362 28.76 -1.41 1.41
CA ASP A 362 29.00 -2.69 0.73
C ASP A 362 28.75 -3.89 1.65
N VAL A 363 29.16 -3.80 2.92
CA VAL A 363 28.86 -4.80 3.95
C VAL A 363 27.36 -4.81 4.30
N ALA A 364 26.76 -3.63 4.50
CA ALA A 364 25.36 -3.51 4.89
C ALA A 364 24.36 -3.93 3.79
N LEU A 365 24.81 -3.92 2.53
CA LEU A 365 24.03 -4.27 1.34
C LEU A 365 24.64 -5.47 0.58
N ALA A 366 25.49 -6.26 1.23
CA ALA A 366 26.20 -7.38 0.61
C ALA A 366 25.25 -8.39 -0.06
N THR A 367 24.13 -8.70 0.62
CA THR A 367 23.04 -9.49 0.05
C THR A 367 22.15 -8.59 -0.82
N PRO A 368 22.03 -8.83 -2.14
CA PRO A 368 21.12 -8.08 -2.99
C PRO A 368 19.66 -8.34 -2.61
N ASP A 369 18.84 -7.29 -2.63
CA ASP A 369 17.41 -7.42 -2.35
C ASP A 369 16.67 -8.11 -3.52
N PRO A 370 16.02 -9.27 -3.29
CA PRO A 370 15.27 -9.99 -4.33
C PRO A 370 14.09 -9.19 -4.88
N LEU A 371 13.51 -8.26 -4.12
CA LEU A 371 12.37 -7.44 -4.55
C LEU A 371 12.72 -6.50 -5.71
N ARG A 372 13.99 -6.04 -5.79
CA ARG A 372 14.46 -5.24 -6.95
C ARG A 372 14.45 -6.04 -8.23
N LYS A 373 14.92 -7.29 -8.16
CA LYS A 373 14.94 -8.20 -9.31
C LYS A 373 13.52 -8.59 -9.71
N ALA A 374 12.66 -8.90 -8.74
CA ALA A 374 11.25 -9.19 -9.00
C ALA A 374 10.52 -8.01 -9.67
N HIS A 375 10.78 -6.78 -9.23
CA HIS A 375 10.25 -5.56 -9.85
C HIS A 375 10.64 -5.43 -11.32
N ALA A 376 11.92 -5.67 -11.64
CA ALA A 376 12.41 -5.63 -13.02
C ALA A 376 11.72 -6.65 -13.95
N LEU A 377 11.21 -7.76 -13.39
CA LEU A 377 10.49 -8.81 -14.12
C LEU A 377 8.98 -8.53 -14.28
N VAL A 378 8.45 -7.47 -13.65
CA VAL A 378 7.01 -7.18 -13.61
C VAL A 378 6.76 -5.71 -13.97
N PRO A 379 6.65 -5.38 -15.28
CA PRO A 379 6.28 -4.05 -15.73
C PRO A 379 5.00 -3.54 -15.06
N GLY A 380 4.97 -2.27 -14.70
CA GLY A 380 3.84 -1.65 -13.99
C GLY A 380 3.80 -1.91 -12.48
N SER A 381 4.69 -2.74 -11.93
CA SER A 381 4.95 -2.73 -10.48
C SER A 381 5.76 -1.48 -10.11
N VAL A 382 5.76 -1.10 -8.83
CA VAL A 382 6.40 0.11 -8.32
C VAL A 382 7.45 -0.27 -7.29
N LEU A 383 8.64 0.33 -7.37
CA LEU A 383 9.70 0.12 -6.39
C LEU A 383 9.87 1.37 -5.50
N VAL A 384 9.81 1.17 -4.19
CA VAL A 384 10.02 2.20 -3.17
C VAL A 384 11.31 1.92 -2.43
N ASP A 385 12.34 2.71 -2.73
CA ASP A 385 13.69 2.50 -2.19
C ASP A 385 14.17 3.62 -1.25
N THR A 386 13.98 3.45 0.06
CA THR A 386 14.42 4.44 1.05
C THR A 386 15.85 4.20 1.57
N THR A 387 16.70 3.44 0.86
CA THR A 387 18.06 3.13 1.31
C THR A 387 18.92 4.38 1.53
N SER A 388 18.74 5.43 0.70
CA SER A 388 19.46 6.71 0.85
C SER A 388 19.10 7.47 2.14
N LEU A 389 17.98 7.14 2.79
CA LEU A 389 17.58 7.72 4.06
C LEU A 389 18.16 6.97 5.27
N LEU A 390 18.90 5.88 5.03
CA LEU A 390 19.57 5.06 6.06
C LEU A 390 21.09 5.02 5.86
N CYS A 391 21.55 5.33 4.65
CA CYS A 391 22.94 5.24 4.25
C CYS A 391 23.36 6.44 3.40
N THR A 392 24.61 6.89 3.58
CA THR A 392 25.31 7.72 2.60
C THR A 392 25.80 6.87 1.43
N SER A 393 26.62 7.47 0.55
CA SER A 393 27.30 6.76 -0.54
C SER A 393 28.24 5.64 -0.04
N SER A 394 28.79 5.75 1.18
CA SER A 394 29.83 4.84 1.67
C SER A 394 29.47 4.09 2.95
N VAL A 395 28.54 4.58 3.77
CA VAL A 395 28.22 3.98 5.07
C VAL A 395 26.72 4.02 5.40
N CYS A 396 26.27 3.04 6.17
CA CYS A 396 24.95 2.98 6.79
C CYS A 396 25.09 3.14 8.31
N ARG A 397 24.14 3.80 8.97
CA ARG A 397 24.25 4.12 10.40
C ARG A 397 23.16 3.43 11.23
N PRO A 398 23.50 2.89 12.42
CA PRO A 398 22.52 2.39 13.37
C PRO A 398 21.73 3.53 14.02
N VAL A 399 22.31 4.74 14.11
CA VAL A 399 21.64 5.96 14.57
C VAL A 399 21.57 6.95 13.40
N VAL A 400 20.35 7.35 13.01
CA VAL A 400 20.10 8.26 11.89
C VAL A 400 19.31 9.45 12.43
N GLY A 401 19.83 10.68 12.27
CA GLY A 401 19.12 11.89 12.68
C GLY A 401 18.59 11.83 14.12
N HIS A 402 19.42 11.41 15.08
CA HIS A 402 19.02 11.23 16.48
C HIS A 402 17.92 10.17 16.74
N VAL A 403 17.71 9.26 15.81
CA VAL A 403 16.84 8.09 15.99
C VAL A 403 17.70 6.83 15.97
N MET A 404 17.55 5.96 16.97
CA MET A 404 18.10 4.61 16.90
C MET A 404 17.29 3.87 15.83
N ALA A 405 17.88 3.75 14.64
CA ALA A 405 17.18 3.38 13.42
C ALA A 405 16.76 1.91 13.40
N TYR A 406 17.52 1.08 14.11
CA TYR A 406 17.34 -0.36 14.18
C TYR A 406 17.11 -0.79 15.62
N ARG A 407 16.33 -1.85 15.82
CA ARG A 407 16.15 -2.51 17.12
C ARG A 407 17.07 -3.72 17.33
N ASP A 408 17.62 -4.22 16.22
CA ASP A 408 18.66 -5.24 16.16
C ASP A 408 19.49 -5.04 14.88
N ARG A 409 20.03 -6.11 14.27
CA ARG A 409 20.87 -5.98 13.08
C ARG A 409 20.11 -5.63 11.81
N HIS A 410 18.82 -5.91 11.72
CA HIS A 410 18.11 -5.86 10.43
C HIS A 410 16.66 -5.36 10.55
N HIS A 411 16.06 -5.42 11.74
CA HIS A 411 14.76 -4.79 12.00
C HIS A 411 14.93 -3.31 12.32
N LEU A 412 14.13 -2.47 11.64
CA LEU A 412 13.97 -1.08 12.04
C LEU A 412 13.35 -0.99 13.44
N SER A 413 13.61 0.12 14.12
CA SER A 413 12.78 0.56 15.26
C SER A 413 11.46 1.14 14.76
N ALA A 414 10.41 1.13 15.59
CA ALA A 414 9.15 1.78 15.24
C ALA A 414 9.29 3.30 15.13
N THR A 415 10.17 3.91 15.92
CA THR A 415 10.52 5.33 15.78
C THR A 415 11.05 5.62 14.38
N MET A 416 12.00 4.82 13.88
CA MET A 416 12.52 5.00 12.53
C MET A 416 11.48 4.74 11.46
N SER A 417 10.67 3.69 11.63
CA SER A 417 9.56 3.36 10.73
C SER A 417 8.61 4.55 10.52
N ARG A 418 8.28 5.27 11.61
CA ARG A 418 7.48 6.50 11.53
C ARG A 418 8.18 7.62 10.77
N THR A 419 9.48 7.81 10.96
CA THR A 419 10.21 8.85 10.22
C THR A 419 10.35 8.54 8.73
N LEU A 420 10.43 7.26 8.35
CA LEU A 420 10.48 6.82 6.95
C LEU A 420 9.11 6.85 6.27
N ALA A 421 8.02 6.79 7.03
CA ALA A 421 6.67 6.64 6.49
C ALA A 421 6.31 7.74 5.48
N PRO A 422 6.52 9.04 5.75
CA PRO A 422 6.19 10.10 4.80
C PRO A 422 6.88 9.91 3.44
N TYR A 423 8.17 9.51 3.45
CA TYR A 423 8.96 9.26 2.24
C TYR A 423 8.49 8.04 1.45
N ARG A 424 8.10 6.97 2.16
CA ARG A 424 7.55 5.76 1.53
C ARG A 424 6.17 6.07 0.93
N LEU A 425 5.32 6.71 1.71
CA LEU A 425 3.96 7.07 1.32
C LEU A 425 3.93 8.04 0.14
N ASP A 426 4.83 9.03 0.09
CA ASP A 426 4.93 9.97 -1.03
C ASP A 426 5.15 9.25 -2.36
N ARG A 427 6.06 8.27 -2.36
CA ARG A 427 6.36 7.45 -3.55
C ARG A 427 5.27 6.44 -3.88
N ILE A 428 4.60 5.89 -2.87
CA ILE A 428 3.42 5.02 -3.08
C ILE A 428 2.32 5.85 -3.72
N ALA A 429 1.99 7.00 -3.13
CA ALA A 429 0.95 7.91 -3.58
C ALA A 429 1.19 8.46 -4.99
N ALA A 430 2.45 8.77 -5.34
CA ALA A 430 2.81 9.21 -6.68
C ALA A 430 2.58 8.15 -7.77
N ALA A 431 2.41 6.88 -7.39
CA ALA A 431 2.19 5.78 -8.30
C ALA A 431 0.72 5.29 -8.38
N LEU A 432 -0.18 5.93 -7.61
CA LEU A 432 -1.64 5.75 -7.66
C LEU A 432 -2.24 6.73 -8.68
#